data_AF-A0A4P8L9R7-F1
#
_entry.id   AF-A0A4P8L9R7-F1
#
_cell.length_a   1.000
_cell.length_b   1.000
_cell.length_c   1.000
_cell.angle_alpha   90.00
_cell.angle_beta   90.00
_cell.angle_gamma   90.00
#
_symmetry.space_group_name_H-M   'P 1'
#
loop_
_entity.id
_entity.type
_entity.pdbx_description
1 polymer ?
#
loop_
_entity_poly.entity_id
_entity_poly.type
_entity_poly.pdbx_seq_one_letter_code
_entity_poly.pdbx_strand_id
1 'polypeptide(L)'
;MVATAATSPFFAVASLQPESGAKTSGKDGGVPSTVDARGIKSKSASSGSLQVRTNAQAPCKVNGTKFAVVEGLKGENDTPSHHERTIINELPDWSMLVAAITTIFLAAEKQWMMLDWKPWRPDMLTEPFGLGKIVQDGLVFSQNFSIRSYEVGADRTASIETLMNHLQETALNHVKGAGLLGDGFGATPEMCKKNLIWVVTKMHVVVDRYPAWGDVVQVNSWVAASGKNGMRRDWIVHDCKTGDILTRASSVWVMMNKETRRLSKIPDEVRVEIGPYFVDSPPVLDEDSRKLPKLNESTADYICTGLTPKRSDLDVNLHVNNVKYVGWIVESAPPPILESHELSSLTLEYRRECGRDSVLRSLTNVSGGGGGLVDSGYVECEHMHRLEDGPEILKARTEWRPKYANILGSLGQLTELSVAESA
;
A
#
# COMPACT_ATOMS: atom_id res chain seq x y z
N MET A 1 -42.45 24.79 -40.32
CA MET A 1 -41.04 24.74 -39.89
C MET A 1 -40.98 23.76 -38.72
N VAL A 2 -40.60 22.50 -38.93
CA VAL A 2 -39.23 21.97 -39.15
C VAL A 2 -38.48 21.90 -37.82
N ALA A 3 -37.91 20.79 -37.36
CA ALA A 3 -38.04 19.39 -37.76
C ALA A 3 -37.42 18.51 -36.66
N THR A 4 -38.04 17.36 -36.46
CA THR A 4 -37.60 16.16 -35.75
C THR A 4 -36.78 15.27 -36.69
N ALA A 5 -35.73 14.59 -36.20
CA ALA A 5 -35.12 13.34 -36.73
C ALA A 5 -33.79 13.08 -35.99
N ALA A 6 -33.29 11.88 -35.75
CA ALA A 6 -33.82 10.53 -35.89
C ALA A 6 -32.91 9.56 -35.11
N THR A 7 -33.54 8.49 -34.62
CA THR A 7 -32.99 7.21 -34.17
C THR A 7 -32.23 6.46 -35.26
N SER A 8 -31.25 5.64 -34.91
CA SER A 8 -31.09 4.26 -35.44
C SER A 8 -30.02 3.45 -34.69
N PRO A 9 -30.33 2.21 -34.27
CA PRO A 9 -29.38 1.20 -33.82
C PRO A 9 -28.92 0.33 -35.01
N PHE A 10 -27.69 -0.18 -34.99
CA PHE A 10 -27.27 -1.23 -35.92
C PHE A 10 -27.27 -2.59 -35.23
N PHE A 11 -28.04 -3.49 -35.83
CA PHE A 11 -28.28 -4.87 -35.45
C PHE A 11 -27.09 -5.79 -35.72
N ALA A 12 -27.07 -6.88 -34.96
CA ALA A 12 -26.32 -8.09 -35.22
C ALA A 12 -26.67 -8.69 -36.59
N VAL A 13 -25.66 -9.13 -37.33
CA VAL A 13 -25.79 -10.01 -38.48
C VAL A 13 -25.29 -11.39 -38.07
N ALA A 14 -26.19 -12.36 -38.11
CA ALA A 14 -25.89 -13.77 -38.16
C ALA A 14 -25.16 -14.09 -39.47
N SER A 15 -24.10 -14.90 -39.40
CA SER A 15 -23.59 -15.60 -40.59
C SER A 15 -23.67 -17.10 -40.36
N LEU A 16 -24.33 -17.73 -41.33
CA LEU A 16 -24.64 -19.14 -41.46
C LEU A 16 -23.38 -19.99 -41.65
N GLN A 17 -23.52 -21.25 -41.23
CA GLN A 17 -22.68 -22.36 -41.68
C GLN A 17 -22.63 -22.49 -43.21
N PRO A 18 -21.65 -23.26 -43.71
CA PRO A 18 -22.03 -24.42 -44.49
C PRO A 18 -21.44 -25.73 -43.95
N GLU A 19 -22.28 -26.76 -43.92
CA GLU A 19 -21.88 -28.16 -43.88
C GLU A 19 -21.26 -28.61 -45.21
N SER A 20 -20.16 -29.35 -45.13
CA SER A 20 -19.84 -30.60 -45.85
C SER A 20 -18.41 -30.97 -45.40
N GLY A 21 -17.97 -32.20 -45.15
CA GLY A 21 -18.48 -33.52 -45.44
C GLY A 21 -17.25 -34.43 -45.67
N ALA A 22 -16.93 -35.24 -44.67
CA ALA A 22 -16.23 -36.53 -44.73
C ALA A 22 -14.75 -36.68 -45.22
N LYS A 23 -13.95 -37.22 -44.27
CA LYS A 23 -13.11 -38.44 -44.33
C LYS A 23 -11.66 -38.45 -44.88
N THR A 24 -10.82 -39.11 -44.06
CA THR A 24 -9.71 -40.08 -44.32
C THR A 24 -8.25 -39.64 -44.53
N SER A 25 -7.42 -39.99 -43.51
CA SER A 25 -6.17 -40.80 -43.52
C SER A 25 -4.88 -40.39 -44.25
N GLY A 26 -3.75 -40.64 -43.58
CA GLY A 26 -2.37 -40.79 -44.12
C GLY A 26 -1.42 -39.70 -43.59
N LYS A 27 -0.54 -39.90 -42.61
CA LYS A 27 0.70 -40.72 -42.49
C LYS A 27 1.89 -40.20 -43.33
N ASP A 28 3.05 -40.19 -42.66
CA ASP A 28 4.43 -39.91 -43.13
C ASP A 28 4.75 -38.42 -43.37
N GLY A 29 5.88 -37.83 -42.97
CA GLY A 29 7.19 -38.33 -42.54
C GLY A 29 8.26 -37.41 -43.16
N GLY A 30 9.31 -37.05 -42.42
CA GLY A 30 10.58 -36.57 -43.03
C GLY A 30 10.98 -35.11 -42.79
N VAL A 31 11.85 -34.93 -41.80
CA VAL A 31 13.00 -34.01 -41.77
C VAL A 31 14.10 -34.66 -42.64
N PRO A 32 14.95 -33.96 -43.43
CA PRO A 32 16.21 -33.42 -42.86
C PRO A 32 16.87 -32.21 -43.52
N SER A 33 17.78 -31.59 -42.73
CA SER A 33 19.09 -31.00 -43.12
C SER A 33 19.07 -29.76 -44.05
N THR A 34 19.97 -28.77 -44.01
CA THR A 34 21.23 -28.46 -43.30
C THR A 34 21.59 -27.02 -43.72
N VAL A 35 22.22 -26.28 -42.80
CA VAL A 35 23.39 -25.39 -42.98
C VAL A 35 23.53 -24.63 -44.31
N ASP A 36 23.52 -23.29 -44.26
CA ASP A 36 24.67 -22.56 -44.83
C ASP A 36 24.88 -21.16 -44.25
N ALA A 37 26.14 -20.91 -43.92
CA ALA A 37 26.68 -19.65 -43.46
C ALA A 37 27.25 -18.89 -44.66
N ARG A 38 26.95 -17.58 -44.76
CA ARG A 38 27.79 -16.67 -45.56
C ARG A 38 27.76 -15.27 -44.95
N GLY A 39 28.88 -14.89 -44.35
CA GLY A 39 29.13 -13.53 -43.89
C GLY A 39 29.55 -12.60 -45.02
N ILE A 40 29.36 -11.30 -44.81
CA ILE A 40 30.08 -10.22 -45.50
C ILE A 40 30.45 -9.13 -44.47
N LYS A 41 31.76 -8.82 -44.42
CA LYS A 41 32.48 -7.67 -43.85
C LYS A 41 31.81 -6.32 -44.19
N SER A 42 32.03 -5.14 -43.62
CA SER A 42 32.99 -4.48 -42.72
C SER A 42 32.51 -3.02 -42.61
N LYS A 43 32.78 -2.32 -41.51
CA LYS A 43 33.55 -1.04 -41.44
C LYS A 43 33.19 -0.22 -40.19
N SER A 44 34.26 0.22 -39.54
CA SER A 44 34.34 1.24 -38.50
C SER A 44 33.98 2.64 -39.01
N ALA A 45 33.35 3.44 -38.17
CA ALA A 45 33.55 4.89 -38.13
C ALA A 45 33.19 5.43 -36.73
N SER A 46 34.00 6.39 -36.29
CA SER A 46 34.05 7.02 -34.98
C SER A 46 33.12 8.23 -34.82
N SER A 47 32.95 8.62 -33.55
CA SER A 47 32.70 9.98 -33.03
C SER A 47 31.27 10.52 -33.04
N GLY A 48 30.87 11.10 -31.91
CA GLY A 48 29.66 11.90 -31.79
C GLY A 48 29.14 12.00 -30.36
N SER A 49 29.84 12.72 -29.49
CA SER A 49 29.35 13.16 -28.18
C SER A 49 28.06 13.97 -28.34
N LEU A 50 26.94 13.48 -27.81
CA LEU A 50 25.67 14.21 -27.77
C LEU A 50 25.59 15.03 -26.48
N GLN A 51 25.77 16.35 -26.62
CA GLN A 51 25.42 17.34 -25.62
C GLN A 51 23.89 17.46 -25.53
N VAL A 52 23.34 17.28 -24.32
CA VAL A 52 21.93 17.52 -24.02
C VAL A 52 21.73 19.01 -23.74
N ARG A 53 21.00 19.71 -24.61
CA ARG A 53 20.49 21.07 -24.38
C ARG A 53 19.22 21.01 -23.52
N THR A 54 19.25 21.65 -22.36
CA THR A 54 18.08 21.92 -21.52
C THR A 54 17.29 23.10 -22.09
N ASN A 55 16.08 22.86 -22.60
CA ASN A 55 15.11 23.91 -22.90
C ASN A 55 14.10 23.98 -21.76
N ALA A 56 14.23 25.00 -20.90
CA ALA A 56 13.19 25.39 -19.96
C ALA A 56 12.26 26.40 -20.65
N GLN A 57 10.98 26.05 -20.83
CA GLN A 57 9.93 26.98 -21.24
C GLN A 57 9.05 27.32 -20.03
N ALA A 58 8.92 28.62 -19.74
CA ALA A 58 8.01 29.20 -18.77
C ALA A 58 6.62 29.47 -19.41
N PRO A 59 5.52 29.46 -18.63
CA PRO A 59 4.17 29.61 -19.17
C PRO A 59 3.75 31.07 -19.46
N CYS A 60 2.88 31.22 -20.47
CA CYS A 60 2.34 32.47 -21.03
C CYS A 60 1.49 33.33 -20.08
N LYS A 61 1.63 34.66 -20.24
CA LYS A 61 0.69 35.71 -19.79
C LYS A 61 -0.17 36.20 -20.96
N VAL A 62 -1.48 36.36 -20.72
CA VAL A 62 -2.51 37.03 -21.55
C VAL A 62 -3.58 37.52 -20.54
N ASN A 63 -4.13 38.74 -20.45
CA ASN A 63 -4.18 39.96 -21.25
C ASN A 63 -4.32 41.16 -20.28
N GLY A 64 -3.77 42.33 -20.66
CA GLY A 64 -4.06 43.61 -20.03
C GLY A 64 -4.91 44.50 -20.94
N THR A 65 -5.87 45.21 -20.36
CA THR A 65 -6.65 46.26 -21.03
C THR A 65 -6.17 47.61 -20.51
N LYS A 66 -5.79 48.50 -21.43
CA LYS A 66 -5.25 49.85 -21.21
C LYS A 66 -6.34 50.83 -20.75
N PHE A 67 -5.99 51.77 -19.87
CA PHE A 67 -6.48 53.16 -19.97
C PHE A 67 -5.36 54.15 -19.58
N ALA A 68 -5.48 55.34 -20.16
CA ALA A 68 -4.42 56.27 -20.54
C ALA A 68 -3.86 57.15 -19.41
N VAL A 69 -2.62 57.61 -19.63
CA VAL A 69 -1.96 58.70 -18.91
C VAL A 69 -2.23 60.01 -19.66
N VAL A 70 -2.62 61.06 -18.93
CA VAL A 70 -2.49 62.46 -19.34
C VAL A 70 -1.87 63.25 -18.17
N GLU A 71 -0.79 63.97 -18.48
CA GLU A 71 -0.05 64.91 -17.63
C GLU A 71 -0.87 66.15 -17.20
N GLY A 72 -0.52 66.73 -16.05
CA GLY A 72 -0.70 68.18 -15.85
C GLY A 72 -0.89 68.70 -14.42
N LEU A 73 0.18 69.29 -13.86
CA LEU A 73 0.26 70.55 -13.09
C LEU A 73 -0.40 70.73 -11.69
N LYS A 74 0.49 71.05 -10.72
CA LYS A 74 0.45 72.06 -9.62
C LYS A 74 -0.69 72.08 -8.58
N GLY A 75 -0.29 72.02 -7.31
CA GLY A 75 -0.98 72.67 -6.19
C GLY A 75 -0.61 72.08 -4.82
N GLU A 76 0.14 72.82 -4.01
CA GLU A 76 0.27 72.59 -2.56
C GLU A 76 -1.08 72.82 -1.87
N ASN A 77 -1.46 71.94 -0.94
CA ASN A 77 -2.17 72.30 0.29
C ASN A 77 -2.19 71.11 1.27
N ASP A 78 -1.83 71.39 2.52
CA ASP A 78 -1.82 70.48 3.67
C ASP A 78 -3.24 70.03 4.09
N THR A 79 -3.43 68.73 4.31
CA THR A 79 -4.18 68.16 5.46
C THR A 79 -4.00 66.63 5.51
N PRO A 80 -3.97 65.98 6.70
CA PRO A 80 -3.58 64.58 6.83
C PRO A 80 -4.81 63.67 6.67
N SER A 81 -4.83 62.82 5.63
CA SER A 81 -5.83 61.77 5.50
C SER A 81 -5.26 60.43 5.96
N HIS A 82 -5.86 59.87 7.00
CA HIS A 82 -5.66 58.51 7.49
C HIS A 82 -5.69 57.48 6.35
N HIS A 83 -4.57 56.79 6.11
CA HIS A 83 -4.60 55.51 5.40
C HIS A 83 -4.68 54.38 6.42
N GLU A 84 -5.78 53.63 6.31
CA GLU A 84 -6.01 52.38 7.03
C GLU A 84 -4.86 51.40 6.78
N ARG A 85 -4.27 50.89 7.87
CA ARG A 85 -3.27 49.82 7.83
C ARG A 85 -3.94 48.54 7.36
N THR A 86 -3.59 48.05 6.18
CA THR A 86 -3.90 46.69 5.75
C THR A 86 -3.00 45.70 6.52
N ILE A 87 -3.62 44.61 6.97
CA ILE A 87 -3.13 43.54 7.87
C ILE A 87 -1.95 42.71 7.29
N ILE A 88 -1.30 43.16 6.23
CA ILE A 88 -0.30 42.38 5.48
C ILE A 88 1.15 42.61 5.97
N ASN A 89 1.39 43.47 6.97
CA ASN A 89 2.73 43.73 7.50
C ASN A 89 3.04 43.10 8.87
N GLU A 90 2.23 42.15 9.35
CA GLU A 90 2.53 41.38 10.58
C GLU A 90 2.67 39.88 10.28
N LEU A 91 3.63 39.52 9.45
CA LEU A 91 4.17 38.16 9.47
C LEU A 91 5.38 38.14 10.41
N PRO A 92 5.47 37.20 11.37
CA PRO A 92 6.66 37.06 12.20
C PRO A 92 7.88 36.84 11.31
N ASP A 93 8.98 37.52 11.62
CA ASP A 93 10.23 37.33 10.89
C ASP A 93 10.78 35.92 11.18
N TRP A 94 10.50 34.99 10.26
CA TRP A 94 10.97 33.60 10.30
C TRP A 94 12.50 33.50 10.16
N SER A 95 13.19 34.61 9.82
CA SER A 95 14.65 34.64 9.72
C SER A 95 15.33 34.25 11.04
N MET A 96 14.74 34.63 12.18
CA MET A 96 15.25 34.27 13.51
C MET A 96 15.10 32.78 13.82
N LEU A 97 14.01 32.15 13.38
CA LEU A 97 13.80 30.72 13.55
C LEU A 97 14.77 29.92 12.65
N VAL A 98 14.94 30.34 11.40
CA VAL A 98 15.88 29.74 10.46
C VAL A 98 17.33 29.92 10.92
N ALA A 99 17.68 31.09 11.45
CA ALA A 99 18.99 31.37 12.05
C ALA A 99 19.25 30.53 13.30
N ALA A 100 18.25 30.34 14.16
CA ALA A 100 18.36 29.48 15.34
C ALA A 100 18.56 28.01 14.95
N ILE A 101 17.78 27.49 14.00
CA ILE A 101 17.90 26.12 13.50
C ILE A 101 19.27 25.89 12.87
N THR A 102 19.72 26.79 11.99
CA THR A 102 21.04 26.69 11.35
C THR A 102 22.17 26.75 12.38
N THR A 103 22.05 27.58 13.42
CA THR A 103 23.03 27.65 14.51
C THR A 103 23.08 26.35 15.32
N ILE A 104 21.92 25.74 15.60
CA ILE A 104 21.85 24.43 16.29
C ILE A 104 22.51 23.34 15.44
N PHE A 105 22.25 23.32 14.13
CA PHE A 105 22.89 22.35 13.22
C PHE A 105 24.41 22.56 13.13
N LEU A 106 24.88 23.81 13.02
CA LEU A 106 26.31 24.14 13.02
C LEU A 106 26.99 23.80 14.35
N ALA A 107 26.32 24.01 15.48
CA ALA A 107 26.83 23.63 16.79
C ALA A 107 26.88 22.10 16.96
N ALA A 108 25.86 21.39 16.48
CA ALA A 108 25.82 19.93 16.47
C ALA A 108 26.92 19.35 15.57
N GLU A 109 27.14 19.93 14.39
CA GLU A 109 28.21 19.54 13.47
C GLU A 109 29.60 19.74 14.10
N LYS A 110 29.82 20.87 14.79
CA LYS A 110 31.05 21.10 15.58
C LYS A 110 31.23 20.09 16.72
N GLN A 111 30.16 19.69 17.38
CA GLN A 111 30.20 18.71 18.47
C GLN A 111 30.42 17.28 17.95
N TRP A 112 29.90 16.96 16.77
CA TRP A 112 30.15 15.70 16.07
C TRP A 112 31.59 15.57 15.57
N MET A 113 32.21 16.67 15.12
CA MET A 113 33.62 16.68 14.71
C MET A 113 34.62 16.56 15.87
N MET A 114 34.17 16.74 17.12
CA MET A 114 34.98 16.66 18.34
C MET A 114 34.85 15.33 19.09
N LEU A 115 33.97 14.44 18.62
CA LEU A 115 33.83 13.09 19.17
C LEU A 115 34.84 12.16 18.49
N ASP A 116 35.87 11.75 19.23
CA ASP A 116 36.75 10.65 18.84
C ASP A 116 35.92 9.37 18.68
N TRP A 117 35.48 9.13 17.44
CA TRP A 117 34.76 7.92 17.06
C TRP A 117 35.70 6.73 17.19
N LYS A 118 35.61 5.99 18.31
CA LYS A 118 36.14 4.63 18.35
C LYS A 118 35.38 3.81 17.32
N PRO A 119 36.03 3.26 16.28
CA PRO A 119 35.34 2.41 15.33
C PRO A 119 34.78 1.22 16.10
N TRP A 120 33.46 1.07 16.04
CA TRP A 120 32.76 -0.13 16.46
C TRP A 120 33.44 -1.34 15.79
N ARG A 121 33.57 -2.43 16.55
CA ARG A 121 34.34 -3.60 16.12
C ARG A 121 33.91 -4.05 14.70
N PRO A 122 34.85 -4.42 13.81
CA PRO A 122 34.56 -4.75 12.41
C PRO A 122 33.65 -5.97 12.19
N ASP A 123 33.33 -6.75 13.23
CA ASP A 123 32.57 -8.00 13.10
C ASP A 123 31.04 -7.80 12.90
N MET A 124 30.57 -6.56 12.79
CA MET A 124 29.16 -6.23 12.47
C MET A 124 28.95 -5.63 11.07
N LEU A 125 29.98 -5.61 10.22
CA LEU A 125 29.92 -5.02 8.87
C LEU A 125 29.82 -6.08 7.76
N THR A 126 28.82 -6.96 7.81
CA THR A 126 28.47 -7.79 6.64
C THR A 126 27.01 -8.24 6.66
N GLU A 127 26.06 -7.30 6.57
CA GLU A 127 24.91 -7.41 5.65
C GLU A 127 24.54 -5.99 5.22
N PRO A 128 24.44 -5.68 3.92
CA PRO A 128 24.07 -4.35 3.47
C PRO A 128 22.63 -4.06 3.94
N PHE A 129 22.49 -3.27 5.01
CA PHE A 129 21.22 -2.91 5.63
C PHE A 129 20.20 -2.48 4.57
N GLY A 130 19.19 -3.33 4.35
CA GLY A 130 18.01 -3.03 3.54
C GLY A 130 17.90 -3.74 2.18
N LEU A 131 18.98 -4.32 1.65
CA LEU A 131 18.90 -5.18 0.45
C LEU A 131 18.48 -6.59 0.91
N GLY A 132 17.18 -6.87 0.85
CA GLY A 132 16.65 -8.19 1.20
C GLY A 132 17.30 -9.30 0.36
N LYS A 133 17.28 -10.52 0.90
CA LYS A 133 17.95 -11.69 0.34
C LYS A 133 16.97 -12.85 0.21
N ILE A 134 17.20 -13.71 -0.77
CA ILE A 134 16.51 -14.99 -0.85
C ILE A 134 17.28 -16.01 0.00
N VAL A 135 16.56 -16.71 0.86
CA VAL A 135 17.02 -17.75 1.79
C VAL A 135 16.21 -19.03 1.59
N GLN A 136 16.56 -20.11 2.31
CA GLN A 136 15.88 -21.41 2.25
C GLN A 136 15.71 -21.91 0.80
N ASP A 137 16.84 -22.24 0.17
CA ASP A 137 16.92 -22.83 -1.17
C ASP A 137 16.26 -22.03 -2.30
N GLY A 138 16.10 -20.71 -2.12
CA GLY A 138 15.55 -19.85 -3.17
C GLY A 138 14.07 -19.49 -2.98
N LEU A 139 13.42 -19.98 -1.91
CA LEU A 139 11.96 -19.96 -1.79
C LEU A 139 11.42 -18.89 -0.84
N VAL A 140 12.24 -18.41 0.10
CA VAL A 140 11.84 -17.43 1.10
C VAL A 140 12.65 -16.17 0.91
N PHE A 141 11.99 -15.01 0.89
CA PHE A 141 12.65 -13.72 0.85
C PHE A 141 12.66 -13.10 2.25
N SER A 142 13.83 -12.63 2.67
CA SER A 142 14.07 -12.06 3.99
C SER A 142 14.60 -10.63 3.85
N GLN A 143 13.96 -9.66 4.49
CA GLN A 143 14.36 -8.26 4.45
C GLN A 143 14.23 -7.59 5.82
N ASN A 144 15.24 -6.83 6.21
CA ASN A 144 15.23 -6.07 7.45
C ASN A 144 14.74 -4.64 7.22
N PHE A 145 13.89 -4.15 8.12
CA PHE A 145 13.40 -2.77 8.16
C PHE A 145 13.72 -2.15 9.51
N SER A 146 14.31 -0.96 9.52
CA SER A 146 14.37 -0.14 10.73
C SER A 146 13.11 0.71 10.81
N ILE A 147 12.42 0.67 11.95
CA ILE A 147 11.21 1.45 12.18
C ILE A 147 11.58 2.93 12.26
N ARG A 148 11.04 3.71 11.33
CA ARG A 148 11.34 5.13 11.16
C ARG A 148 10.45 5.99 12.03
N SER A 149 10.87 7.23 12.26
CA SER A 149 10.17 8.15 13.17
C SER A 149 8.74 8.47 12.73
N TYR A 150 8.49 8.56 11.42
CA TYR A 150 7.16 8.86 10.86
C TYR A 150 6.27 7.62 10.69
N GLU A 151 6.80 6.43 10.96
CA GLU A 151 6.08 5.16 10.86
C GLU A 151 5.38 4.78 12.18
N VAL A 152 5.56 5.61 13.21
CA VAL A 152 5.16 5.39 14.59
C VAL A 152 4.07 6.38 15.00
N GLY A 153 3.06 5.89 15.71
CA GLY A 153 1.93 6.67 16.21
C GLY A 153 2.25 7.43 17.51
N ALA A 154 1.24 8.13 18.04
CA ALA A 154 1.34 8.87 19.30
C ALA A 154 1.63 7.96 20.52
N ASP A 155 1.30 6.67 20.41
CA ASP A 155 1.59 5.62 21.39
C ASP A 155 3.02 5.08 21.32
N ARG A 156 3.87 5.65 20.45
CA ARG A 156 5.27 5.26 20.24
C ARG A 156 5.47 3.87 19.62
N THR A 157 4.41 3.27 19.08
CA THR A 157 4.46 2.02 18.33
C THR A 157 4.19 2.21 16.84
N ALA A 158 4.72 1.30 16.01
CA ALA A 158 4.46 1.31 14.58
C ALA A 158 2.96 1.13 14.29
N SER A 159 2.44 1.84 13.29
CA SER A 159 1.05 1.65 12.86
C SER A 159 0.84 0.31 12.14
N ILE A 160 -0.40 -0.18 12.09
CA ILE A 160 -0.74 -1.33 11.23
C ILE A 160 -0.45 -1.05 9.75
N GLU A 161 -0.65 0.20 9.30
CA GLU A 161 -0.29 0.61 7.94
C GLU A 161 1.21 0.45 7.67
N THR A 162 2.07 0.80 8.63
CA THR A 162 3.52 0.58 8.55
C THR A 162 3.83 -0.90 8.34
N LEU A 163 3.29 -1.77 9.20
CA LEU A 163 3.54 -3.21 9.08
C LEU A 163 3.08 -3.73 7.71
N MET A 164 1.88 -3.36 7.27
CA MET A 164 1.38 -3.79 5.96
C MET A 164 2.19 -3.24 4.78
N ASN A 165 2.72 -2.01 4.88
CA ASN A 165 3.64 -1.47 3.88
C ASN A 165 4.93 -2.32 3.80
N HIS A 166 5.49 -2.74 4.93
CA HIS A 166 6.66 -3.64 4.94
C HIS A 166 6.31 -5.01 4.33
N LEU A 167 5.12 -5.56 4.59
CA LEU A 167 4.67 -6.81 3.96
C LEU A 167 4.56 -6.67 2.43
N GLN A 168 3.96 -5.58 1.95
CA GLN A 168 3.80 -5.28 0.53
C GLN A 168 5.15 -5.08 -0.17
N GLU A 169 6.05 -4.29 0.44
CA GLU A 169 7.40 -4.04 -0.09
C GLU A 169 8.20 -5.35 -0.19
N THR A 170 8.17 -6.17 0.86
CA THR A 170 8.84 -7.48 0.89
C THR A 170 8.30 -8.42 -0.20
N ALA A 171 6.99 -8.40 -0.46
CA ALA A 171 6.39 -9.21 -1.51
C ALA A 171 6.88 -8.84 -2.91
N LEU A 172 7.04 -7.54 -3.19
CA LEU A 172 7.52 -7.04 -4.48
C LEU A 172 9.01 -7.29 -4.65
N ASN A 173 9.79 -7.06 -3.60
CA ASN A 173 11.22 -7.34 -3.59
C ASN A 173 11.50 -8.85 -3.73
N HIS A 174 10.65 -9.72 -3.20
CA HIS A 174 10.71 -11.15 -3.46
C HIS A 174 10.55 -11.43 -4.97
N VAL A 175 9.48 -10.94 -5.62
CA VAL A 175 9.26 -11.18 -7.07
C VAL A 175 10.43 -10.63 -7.91
N LYS A 176 10.95 -9.46 -7.54
CA LYS A 176 12.13 -8.85 -8.18
C LYS A 176 13.38 -9.70 -7.99
N GLY A 177 13.67 -10.13 -6.76
CA GLY A 177 14.83 -10.95 -6.42
C GLY A 177 14.80 -12.32 -7.09
N ALA A 178 13.60 -12.88 -7.28
CA ALA A 178 13.37 -14.13 -8.00
C ALA A 178 13.51 -14.00 -9.53
N GLY A 179 13.76 -12.79 -10.05
CA GLY A 179 13.83 -12.55 -11.51
C GLY A 179 12.48 -12.73 -12.21
N LEU A 180 11.38 -12.73 -11.46
CA LEU A 180 10.02 -12.87 -11.98
C LEU A 180 9.35 -11.52 -12.26
N LEU A 181 10.03 -10.41 -12.02
CA LEU A 181 9.47 -9.09 -12.29
C LEU A 181 9.55 -8.79 -13.78
N GLY A 182 8.38 -8.75 -14.43
CA GLY A 182 8.22 -8.26 -15.80
C GLY A 182 8.24 -6.72 -15.86
N ASP A 183 7.45 -6.14 -16.77
CA ASP A 183 7.32 -4.69 -16.94
C ASP A 183 6.40 -4.01 -15.90
N GLY A 184 5.80 -4.79 -15.01
CA GLY A 184 4.76 -4.35 -14.09
C GLY A 184 5.04 -4.62 -12.63
N PHE A 185 4.14 -4.14 -11.77
CA PHE A 185 4.21 -4.29 -10.32
C PHE A 185 3.80 -5.71 -9.89
N GLY A 186 4.79 -6.59 -9.71
CA GLY A 186 4.57 -7.98 -9.29
C GLY A 186 4.01 -8.91 -10.37
N ALA A 187 3.94 -8.47 -11.64
CA ALA A 187 3.49 -9.29 -12.76
C ALA A 187 4.68 -9.99 -13.43
N THR A 188 4.51 -11.28 -13.76
CA THR A 188 5.53 -12.07 -14.46
C THR A 188 5.54 -11.81 -15.96
N PRO A 189 6.64 -12.13 -16.68
CA PRO A 189 6.70 -11.95 -18.12
C PRO A 189 5.52 -12.58 -18.89
N GLU A 190 5.12 -13.81 -18.57
CA GLU A 190 3.95 -14.43 -19.21
C GLU A 190 2.61 -13.80 -18.80
N MET A 191 2.49 -13.27 -17.57
CA MET A 191 1.31 -12.49 -17.17
C MET A 191 1.18 -11.22 -18.00
N CYS A 192 2.28 -10.50 -18.22
CA CYS A 192 2.30 -9.27 -18.99
C CYS A 192 1.85 -9.52 -20.44
N LYS A 193 2.34 -10.59 -21.07
CA LYS A 193 1.92 -11.01 -22.42
C LYS A 193 0.42 -11.33 -22.53
N LYS A 194 -0.18 -11.85 -21.46
CA LYS A 194 -1.60 -12.26 -21.42
C LYS A 194 -2.51 -11.21 -20.78
N ASN A 195 -1.99 -10.01 -20.51
CA ASN A 195 -2.70 -8.91 -19.89
C ASN A 195 -3.33 -9.26 -18.52
N LEU A 196 -2.58 -10.00 -17.70
CA LEU A 196 -2.99 -10.48 -16.39
C LEU A 196 -2.32 -9.70 -15.25
N ILE A 197 -3.01 -9.58 -14.13
CA ILE A 197 -2.52 -9.03 -12.86
C ILE A 197 -2.88 -9.91 -11.69
N TRP A 198 -2.11 -9.79 -10.63
CA TRP A 198 -2.47 -10.29 -9.32
C TRP A 198 -3.39 -9.30 -8.61
N VAL A 199 -4.48 -9.81 -8.06
CA VAL A 199 -5.34 -9.07 -7.13
C VAL A 199 -5.47 -9.87 -5.84
N VAL A 200 -5.35 -9.18 -4.70
CA VAL A 200 -5.56 -9.78 -3.39
C VAL A 200 -7.07 -9.91 -3.15
N THR A 201 -7.51 -11.06 -2.65
CA THR A 201 -8.94 -11.32 -2.36
C THR A 201 -9.21 -11.50 -0.88
N LYS A 202 -8.25 -12.08 -0.14
CA LYS A 202 -8.33 -12.27 1.31
C LYS A 202 -6.98 -11.95 1.92
N MET A 203 -6.98 -11.35 3.11
CA MET A 203 -5.79 -11.15 3.91
C MET A 203 -6.14 -11.33 5.39
N HIS A 204 -5.29 -12.00 6.14
CA HIS A 204 -5.41 -12.17 7.58
C HIS A 204 -4.06 -11.81 8.21
N VAL A 205 -4.08 -10.91 9.18
CA VAL A 205 -2.90 -10.41 9.89
C VAL A 205 -3.15 -10.54 11.38
N VAL A 206 -2.21 -11.14 12.10
CA VAL A 206 -2.21 -11.23 13.55
C VAL A 206 -0.95 -10.54 14.06
N VAL A 207 -1.13 -9.54 14.93
CA VAL A 207 -0.04 -8.76 15.51
C VAL A 207 0.08 -9.13 16.97
N ASP A 208 1.14 -9.85 17.33
CA ASP A 208 1.42 -10.24 18.70
C ASP A 208 1.98 -9.06 19.50
N ARG A 209 2.83 -8.23 18.87
CA ARG A 209 3.37 -6.99 19.44
C ARG A 209 3.79 -6.00 18.35
N TYR A 210 3.48 -4.73 18.52
CA TYR A 210 3.98 -3.68 17.64
C TYR A 210 5.44 -3.28 17.99
N PRO A 211 6.33 -3.11 16.98
CA PRO A 211 7.67 -2.60 17.21
C PRO A 211 7.65 -1.08 17.46
N ALA A 212 8.64 -0.57 18.19
CA ALA A 212 8.79 0.84 18.51
C ALA A 212 9.78 1.54 17.56
N TRP A 213 9.84 2.87 17.64
CA TRP A 213 10.83 3.65 16.88
C TRP A 213 12.26 3.21 17.21
N GLY A 214 13.07 3.00 16.16
CA GLY A 214 14.46 2.56 16.28
C GLY A 214 14.64 1.04 16.35
N ASP A 215 13.57 0.27 16.56
CA ASP A 215 13.62 -1.19 16.45
C ASP A 215 13.94 -1.60 15.01
N VAL A 216 14.56 -2.77 14.87
CA VAL A 216 14.81 -3.39 13.58
C VAL A 216 14.02 -4.69 13.52
N VAL A 217 13.18 -4.81 12.51
CA VAL A 217 12.37 -6.01 12.26
C VAL A 217 12.87 -6.74 11.03
N GLN A 218 12.81 -8.08 11.05
CA GLN A 218 13.07 -8.94 9.90
C GLN A 218 11.75 -9.49 9.38
N VAL A 219 11.45 -9.23 8.12
CA VAL A 219 10.26 -9.73 7.44
C VAL A 219 10.68 -10.88 6.52
N ASN A 220 10.15 -12.07 6.80
CA ASN A 220 10.28 -13.25 5.95
C ASN A 220 8.98 -13.46 5.18
N SER A 221 9.06 -13.67 3.86
CA SER A 221 7.90 -13.89 3.00
C SER A 221 8.13 -15.00 1.99
N TRP A 222 7.12 -15.85 1.80
CA TRP A 222 7.12 -16.91 0.81
C TRP A 222 5.75 -17.10 0.18
N VAL A 223 5.72 -17.87 -0.90
CA VAL A 223 4.49 -18.18 -1.64
C VAL A 223 4.22 -19.67 -1.63
N ALA A 224 2.95 -20.03 -1.69
CA ALA A 224 2.47 -21.40 -1.77
C ALA A 224 1.24 -21.47 -2.69
N ALA A 225 0.89 -22.66 -3.15
CA ALA A 225 -0.34 -22.85 -3.90
C ALA A 225 -1.57 -22.62 -3.01
N SER A 226 -2.62 -22.00 -3.57
CA SER A 226 -3.93 -21.88 -2.94
C SER A 226 -5.01 -22.43 -3.87
N GLY A 227 -5.39 -23.69 -3.66
CA GLY A 227 -6.26 -24.42 -4.57
C GLY A 227 -5.70 -24.46 -6.01
N LYS A 228 -6.60 -24.48 -7.01
CA LYS A 228 -6.21 -24.62 -8.42
C LYS A 228 -5.77 -23.32 -9.10
N ASN A 229 -6.35 -22.19 -8.68
CA ASN A 229 -6.23 -20.89 -9.36
C ASN A 229 -5.77 -19.74 -8.45
N GLY A 230 -5.39 -20.03 -7.21
CA GLY A 230 -4.92 -19.05 -6.26
C GLY A 230 -3.45 -19.26 -5.90
N MET A 231 -2.84 -18.20 -5.43
CA MET A 231 -1.54 -18.20 -4.77
C MET A 231 -1.73 -17.69 -3.34
N ARG A 232 -1.22 -18.43 -2.36
CA ARG A 232 -1.10 -17.96 -0.98
C ARG A 232 0.24 -17.27 -0.83
N ARG A 233 0.29 -16.14 -0.14
CA ARG A 233 1.53 -15.52 0.33
C ARG A 233 1.46 -15.39 1.84
N ASP A 234 2.51 -15.87 2.48
CA ASP A 234 2.65 -15.87 3.93
C ASP A 234 3.81 -14.96 4.35
N TRP A 235 3.71 -14.43 5.57
CA TRP A 235 4.75 -13.64 6.19
C TRP A 235 4.90 -13.95 7.68
N ILE A 236 6.14 -13.87 8.16
CA ILE A 236 6.47 -13.77 9.57
C ILE A 236 7.40 -12.57 9.76
N VAL A 237 7.07 -11.73 10.74
CA VAL A 237 7.87 -10.58 11.15
C VAL A 237 8.50 -10.89 12.50
N HIS A 238 9.82 -10.80 12.59
CA HIS A 238 10.58 -11.00 13.81
C HIS A 238 11.22 -9.70 14.31
N ASP A 239 11.37 -9.58 15.62
CA ASP A 239 12.27 -8.62 16.24
C ASP A 239 13.72 -9.09 16.07
N CYS A 240 14.57 -8.29 15.42
CA CYS A 240 15.97 -8.69 15.19
C CYS A 240 16.79 -8.79 16.48
N LYS A 241 16.37 -8.12 17.56
CA LYS A 241 17.07 -8.12 18.84
C LYS A 241 16.69 -9.32 19.70
N THR A 242 15.41 -9.65 19.78
CA THR A 242 14.93 -10.73 20.66
C THR A 242 14.70 -12.05 19.93
N GLY A 243 14.46 -12.01 18.61
CA GLY A 243 14.04 -13.16 17.81
C GLY A 243 12.54 -13.46 17.88
N ASP A 244 11.79 -12.74 18.71
CA ASP A 244 10.36 -12.98 18.91
C ASP A 244 9.56 -12.72 17.63
N ILE A 245 8.50 -13.48 17.44
CA ILE A 245 7.52 -13.22 16.39
C ILE A 245 6.65 -12.04 16.82
N LEU A 246 6.64 -10.99 16.00
CA LEU A 246 5.84 -9.78 16.20
C LEU A 246 4.54 -9.84 15.43
N THR A 247 4.56 -10.39 14.22
CA THR A 247 3.40 -10.41 13.32
C THR A 247 3.46 -11.64 12.42
N ARG A 248 2.29 -12.22 12.20
CA ARG A 248 2.06 -13.28 11.21
C ARG A 248 0.99 -12.78 10.25
N ALA A 249 1.16 -13.05 8.96
CA ALA A 249 0.16 -12.68 7.98
C ALA A 249 0.05 -13.74 6.88
N SER A 250 -1.14 -13.91 6.35
CA SER A 250 -1.41 -14.73 5.17
C SER A 250 -2.37 -13.99 4.24
N SER A 251 -2.18 -14.14 2.94
CA SER A 251 -3.04 -13.54 1.92
C SER A 251 -3.28 -14.48 0.76
N VAL A 252 -4.42 -14.34 0.11
CA VAL A 252 -4.81 -15.09 -1.08
C VAL A 252 -4.88 -14.15 -2.27
N TRP A 253 -4.22 -14.54 -3.34
CA TRP A 253 -4.11 -13.81 -4.59
C TRP A 253 -4.70 -14.63 -5.72
N VAL A 254 -5.40 -13.96 -6.62
CA VAL A 254 -5.96 -14.56 -7.84
C VAL A 254 -5.60 -13.70 -9.05
N MET A 255 -5.61 -14.30 -10.23
CA MET A 255 -5.37 -13.55 -11.45
C MET A 255 -6.63 -12.88 -11.95
N MET A 256 -6.48 -11.66 -12.46
CA MET A 256 -7.51 -10.91 -13.15
C MET A 256 -6.96 -10.39 -14.48
N ASN A 257 -7.78 -10.41 -15.52
CA ASN A 257 -7.44 -9.78 -16.79
C ASN A 257 -7.67 -8.26 -16.70
N LYS A 258 -6.67 -7.45 -17.06
CA LYS A 258 -6.69 -5.98 -16.88
C LYS A 258 -7.80 -5.30 -17.68
N GLU A 259 -8.06 -5.76 -18.90
CA GLU A 259 -9.07 -5.18 -19.80
C GLU A 259 -10.50 -5.59 -19.43
N THR A 260 -10.75 -6.89 -19.33
CA THR A 260 -12.09 -7.42 -19.11
C THR A 260 -12.53 -7.34 -17.65
N ARG A 261 -11.59 -7.11 -16.72
CA ARG A 261 -11.82 -7.06 -15.27
C ARG A 261 -12.46 -8.33 -14.72
N ARG A 262 -12.21 -9.47 -15.40
CA ARG A 262 -12.70 -10.80 -15.00
C ARG A 262 -11.57 -11.63 -14.40
N LEU A 263 -11.92 -12.43 -13.40
CA LEU A 263 -11.01 -13.41 -12.82
C LEU A 263 -10.59 -14.42 -13.89
N SER A 264 -9.31 -14.75 -13.90
CA SER A 264 -8.69 -15.72 -14.80
C SER A 264 -8.17 -16.91 -14.02
N LYS A 265 -8.21 -18.09 -14.65
CA LYS A 265 -7.40 -19.22 -14.20
C LYS A 265 -5.92 -18.88 -14.39
N ILE A 266 -5.04 -19.54 -13.64
CA ILE A 266 -3.60 -19.45 -13.84
C ILE A 266 -3.24 -20.20 -15.13
N PRO A 267 -2.77 -19.52 -16.20
CA PRO A 267 -2.32 -20.18 -17.42
C PRO A 267 -1.13 -21.09 -17.13
N ASP A 268 -0.96 -22.15 -17.92
CA ASP A 268 0.11 -23.13 -17.70
C ASP A 268 1.50 -22.50 -17.84
N GLU A 269 1.67 -21.52 -18.72
CA GLU A 269 2.94 -20.82 -18.90
C GLU A 269 3.31 -20.02 -17.65
N VAL A 270 2.33 -19.35 -17.03
CA VAL A 270 2.57 -18.63 -15.77
C VAL A 270 2.80 -19.62 -14.62
N ARG A 271 2.11 -20.77 -14.62
CA ARG A 271 2.31 -21.82 -13.63
C ARG A 271 3.75 -22.36 -13.65
N VAL A 272 4.35 -22.49 -14.84
CA VAL A 272 5.74 -22.89 -15.00
C VAL A 272 6.70 -21.82 -14.44
N GLU A 273 6.40 -20.54 -14.59
CA GLU A 273 7.22 -19.46 -14.01
C GLU A 273 7.19 -19.44 -12.48
N ILE A 274 6.00 -19.55 -11.87
CA ILE A 274 5.83 -19.37 -10.42
C ILE A 274 5.96 -20.67 -9.62
N GLY A 275 5.66 -21.81 -10.24
CA GLY A 275 5.60 -23.11 -9.58
C GLY A 275 6.89 -23.50 -8.83
N PRO A 276 8.09 -23.27 -9.38
CA PRO A 276 9.35 -23.55 -8.68
C PRO A 276 9.55 -22.77 -7.37
N TYR A 277 8.81 -21.68 -7.16
CA TYR A 277 8.92 -20.84 -5.95
C TYR A 277 7.89 -21.21 -4.87
N PHE A 278 7.00 -22.18 -5.14
CA PHE A 278 5.99 -22.59 -4.18
C PHE A 278 6.59 -23.47 -3.09
N VAL A 279 6.51 -22.98 -1.85
CA VAL A 279 6.85 -23.75 -0.65
C VAL A 279 5.70 -24.70 -0.33
N ASP A 280 6.03 -25.97 -0.14
CA ASP A 280 5.11 -26.95 0.44
C ASP A 280 5.09 -26.81 1.96
N SER A 281 4.34 -25.81 2.43
CA SER A 281 4.16 -25.52 3.86
C SER A 281 2.69 -25.32 4.18
N PRO A 282 2.24 -25.71 5.41
CA PRO A 282 0.93 -25.31 5.88
C PRO A 282 0.84 -23.78 5.99
N PRO A 283 -0.38 -23.20 5.92
CA PRO A 283 -0.57 -21.78 6.19
C PRO A 283 0.03 -21.37 7.54
N VAL A 284 0.64 -20.19 7.60
CA VAL A 284 1.20 -19.64 8.85
C VAL A 284 0.13 -19.24 9.87
N LEU A 285 -1.10 -19.02 9.38
CA LEU A 285 -2.29 -18.74 10.17
C LEU A 285 -3.38 -19.71 9.75
N ASP A 286 -4.11 -20.22 10.74
CA ASP A 286 -5.34 -20.97 10.49
C ASP A 286 -6.35 -20.07 9.79
N GLU A 287 -7.09 -20.64 8.84
CA GLU A 287 -8.08 -19.85 8.12
C GLU A 287 -9.23 -19.43 9.06
N ASP A 288 -9.45 -18.12 9.22
CA ASP A 288 -10.70 -17.63 9.79
C ASP A 288 -11.85 -17.97 8.82
N SER A 289 -12.56 -19.04 9.16
CA SER A 289 -13.68 -19.60 8.39
C SER A 289 -15.03 -18.95 8.76
N ARG A 290 -15.03 -18.05 9.76
CA ARG A 290 -16.22 -17.29 10.14
C ARG A 290 -16.58 -16.34 9.00
N LYS A 291 -17.80 -16.47 8.49
CA LYS A 291 -18.32 -15.57 7.45
C LYS A 291 -18.33 -14.14 7.99
N LEU A 292 -17.79 -13.21 7.21
CA LEU A 292 -17.98 -11.79 7.47
C LEU A 292 -19.44 -11.43 7.15
N PRO A 293 -20.21 -10.95 8.13
CA PRO A 293 -21.63 -10.70 7.94
C PRO A 293 -21.86 -9.54 6.97
N LYS A 294 -23.10 -9.49 6.46
CA LYS A 294 -23.57 -8.35 5.70
C LYS A 294 -24.04 -7.29 6.68
N LEU A 295 -23.29 -6.21 6.79
CA LEU A 295 -23.69 -5.00 7.49
C LEU A 295 -24.63 -4.18 6.60
N ASN A 296 -25.68 -3.63 7.22
CA ASN A 296 -26.59 -2.69 6.58
C ASN A 296 -26.55 -1.37 7.34
N GLU A 297 -26.91 -0.28 6.67
CA GLU A 297 -26.91 1.07 7.28
C GLU A 297 -27.84 1.18 8.49
N SER A 298 -28.98 0.48 8.45
CA SER A 298 -29.93 0.47 9.56
C SER A 298 -29.46 -0.31 10.79
N THR A 299 -28.41 -1.13 10.64
CA THR A 299 -27.88 -2.00 11.71
C THR A 299 -26.44 -1.64 12.06
N ALA A 300 -25.89 -0.58 11.47
CA ALA A 300 -24.53 -0.13 11.68
C ALA A 300 -24.46 0.70 12.96
N ASP A 301 -23.58 0.36 13.91
CA ASP A 301 -23.38 1.14 15.13
C ASP A 301 -22.69 2.48 14.80
N TYR A 302 -21.76 2.46 13.84
CA TYR A 302 -21.01 3.63 13.39
C TYR A 302 -20.99 3.70 11.86
N ILE A 303 -21.17 4.93 11.34
CA ILE A 303 -21.13 5.22 9.90
C ILE A 303 -20.19 6.40 9.67
N CYS A 304 -19.18 6.18 8.82
CA CYS A 304 -18.27 7.23 8.34
C CYS A 304 -18.48 7.43 6.83
N THR A 305 -18.83 8.65 6.41
CA THR A 305 -19.12 9.01 5.01
C THR A 305 -18.06 9.92 4.42
N GLY A 306 -18.02 10.06 3.10
CA GLY A 306 -17.09 10.98 2.43
C GLY A 306 -15.63 10.55 2.45
N LEU A 307 -15.34 9.26 2.65
CA LEU A 307 -13.99 8.73 2.57
C LEU A 307 -13.51 8.79 1.12
N THR A 308 -12.56 9.67 0.84
CA THR A 308 -12.04 9.92 -0.51
C THR A 308 -10.53 9.68 -0.56
N PRO A 309 -10.03 9.01 -1.60
CA PRO A 309 -8.59 8.80 -1.73
C PRO A 309 -7.88 10.08 -2.11
N LYS A 310 -6.74 10.33 -1.48
CA LYS A 310 -5.81 11.39 -1.88
C LYS A 310 -4.96 10.91 -3.04
N ARG A 311 -4.29 11.86 -3.71
CA ARG A 311 -3.34 11.53 -4.78
C ARG A 311 -2.24 10.56 -4.33
N SER A 312 -1.78 10.67 -3.09
CA SER A 312 -0.77 9.79 -2.48
C SER A 312 -1.27 8.38 -2.18
N ASP A 313 -2.59 8.17 -2.18
CA ASP A 313 -3.20 6.90 -1.82
C ASP A 313 -3.32 5.98 -3.05
N LEU A 314 -3.02 6.50 -4.24
CA LEU A 314 -3.02 5.77 -5.49
C LEU A 314 -1.69 5.07 -5.72
N ASP A 315 -1.75 3.82 -6.17
CA ASP A 315 -0.60 3.04 -6.58
C ASP A 315 -0.18 3.35 -8.03
N VAL A 316 0.83 2.63 -8.52
CA VAL A 316 1.34 2.75 -9.90
C VAL A 316 0.30 2.39 -10.98
N ASN A 317 -0.78 1.71 -10.60
CA ASN A 317 -1.87 1.32 -11.48
C ASN A 317 -3.04 2.32 -11.42
N LEU A 318 -2.89 3.44 -10.68
CA LEU A 318 -3.93 4.44 -10.44
C LEU A 318 -5.13 3.91 -9.66
N HIS A 319 -4.96 2.82 -8.92
CA HIS A 319 -5.95 2.30 -7.99
C HIS A 319 -5.57 2.68 -6.56
N VAL A 320 -6.56 2.74 -5.68
CA VAL A 320 -6.30 2.91 -4.24
C VAL A 320 -5.47 1.72 -3.73
N ASN A 321 -4.33 2.02 -3.11
CA ASN A 321 -3.44 1.02 -2.54
C ASN A 321 -4.16 0.20 -1.46
N ASN A 322 -3.94 -1.12 -1.44
CA ASN A 322 -4.55 -2.06 -0.50
C ASN A 322 -4.40 -1.64 0.98
N VAL A 323 -3.27 -1.01 1.32
CA VAL A 323 -3.00 -0.52 2.68
C VAL A 323 -3.95 0.60 3.10
N LYS A 324 -4.45 1.40 2.15
CA LYS A 324 -5.31 2.55 2.46
C LYS A 324 -6.73 2.16 2.83
N TYR A 325 -7.22 1.01 2.37
CA TYR A 325 -8.46 0.47 2.91
C TYR A 325 -8.34 0.14 4.40
N VAL A 326 -7.17 -0.29 4.87
CA VAL A 326 -6.93 -0.56 6.30
C VAL A 326 -6.89 0.74 7.10
N GLY A 327 -6.26 1.79 6.56
CA GLY A 327 -6.33 3.12 7.17
C GLY A 327 -7.76 3.59 7.37
N TRP A 328 -8.62 3.42 6.36
CA TRP A 328 -10.04 3.75 6.47
C TRP A 328 -10.82 2.88 7.45
N ILE A 329 -10.43 1.60 7.65
CA ILE A 329 -11.02 0.73 8.68
C ILE A 329 -10.67 1.23 10.08
N VAL A 330 -9.41 1.61 10.29
CA VAL A 330 -8.94 2.12 11.58
C VAL A 330 -9.57 3.47 11.88
N GLU A 331 -9.65 4.36 10.89
CA GLU A 331 -10.30 5.68 11.03
C GLU A 331 -11.80 5.57 11.33
N SER A 332 -12.47 4.53 10.83
CA SER A 332 -13.90 4.30 11.07
C SER A 332 -14.19 3.48 12.33
N ALA A 333 -13.17 3.06 13.07
CA ALA A 333 -13.33 2.40 14.35
C ALA A 333 -13.77 3.41 15.43
N PRO A 334 -14.58 3.00 16.42
CA PRO A 334 -15.04 3.88 17.48
C PRO A 334 -13.88 4.53 18.26
N PRO A 335 -13.90 5.86 18.51
CA PRO A 335 -12.83 6.56 19.22
C PRO A 335 -12.45 5.94 20.59
N PRO A 336 -13.40 5.48 21.43
CA PRO A 336 -13.03 4.84 22.71
C PRO A 336 -12.15 3.59 22.54
N ILE A 337 -12.36 2.82 21.46
CA ILE A 337 -11.55 1.62 21.16
C ILE A 337 -10.15 2.05 20.72
N LEU A 338 -10.03 3.04 19.84
CA LEU A 338 -8.74 3.55 19.35
C LEU A 338 -7.85 4.11 20.47
N GLU A 339 -8.46 4.73 21.48
CA GLU A 339 -7.75 5.26 22.64
C GLU A 339 -7.28 4.15 23.58
N SER A 340 -8.17 3.22 23.93
CA SER A 340 -7.93 2.24 25.00
C SER A 340 -7.34 0.90 24.54
N HIS A 341 -7.50 0.54 23.27
CA HIS A 341 -7.10 -0.74 22.69
C HIS A 341 -6.15 -0.58 21.51
N GLU A 342 -5.39 -1.63 21.23
CA GLU A 342 -4.59 -1.78 20.02
C GLU A 342 -5.10 -2.94 19.17
N LEU A 343 -4.94 -2.83 17.85
CA LEU A 343 -5.38 -3.84 16.90
C LEU A 343 -4.50 -5.09 17.01
N SER A 344 -5.12 -6.25 17.22
CA SER A 344 -4.41 -7.53 17.41
C SER A 344 -4.64 -8.52 16.27
N SER A 345 -5.78 -8.43 15.58
CA SER A 345 -6.11 -9.27 14.43
C SER A 345 -6.89 -8.46 13.39
N LEU A 346 -6.62 -8.69 12.11
CA LEU A 346 -7.26 -8.06 10.98
C LEU A 346 -7.52 -9.08 9.89
N THR A 347 -8.79 -9.33 9.58
CA THR A 347 -9.23 -10.17 8.46
C THR A 347 -9.93 -9.30 7.42
N LEU A 348 -9.49 -9.38 6.17
CA LEU A 348 -9.96 -8.58 5.04
C LEU A 348 -10.47 -9.49 3.93
N GLU A 349 -11.60 -9.14 3.34
CA GLU A 349 -12.09 -9.67 2.06
C GLU A 349 -12.32 -8.55 1.06
N TYR A 350 -11.48 -8.51 0.03
CA TYR A 350 -11.56 -7.54 -1.05
C TYR A 350 -12.54 -8.02 -2.11
N ARG A 351 -13.42 -7.11 -2.57
CA ARG A 351 -14.44 -7.40 -3.59
C ARG A 351 -14.28 -6.56 -4.84
N ARG A 352 -13.81 -5.32 -4.71
CA ARG A 352 -13.68 -4.38 -5.83
C ARG A 352 -12.55 -3.38 -5.55
N GLU A 353 -11.96 -2.87 -6.62
CA GLU A 353 -10.98 -1.79 -6.60
C GLU A 353 -11.66 -0.41 -6.65
N CYS A 354 -11.07 0.57 -5.97
CA CYS A 354 -11.46 1.98 -6.05
C CYS A 354 -10.44 2.77 -6.88
N GLY A 355 -10.95 3.75 -7.63
CA GLY A 355 -10.16 4.73 -8.35
C GLY A 355 -10.15 6.09 -7.65
N ARG A 356 -9.45 7.05 -8.26
CA ARG A 356 -9.26 8.42 -7.75
C ARG A 356 -10.54 9.14 -7.30
N ASP A 357 -11.61 9.01 -8.06
CA ASP A 357 -12.85 9.77 -7.82
C ASP A 357 -13.87 8.98 -6.99
N SER A 358 -13.44 7.88 -6.37
CA SER A 358 -14.31 7.05 -5.53
C SER A 358 -14.60 7.75 -4.21
N VAL A 359 -15.87 7.80 -3.84
CA VAL A 359 -16.31 8.24 -2.51
C VAL A 359 -16.90 7.03 -1.79
N LEU A 360 -16.34 6.72 -0.64
CA LEU A 360 -16.69 5.55 0.15
C LEU A 360 -17.44 5.94 1.43
N ARG A 361 -18.27 5.01 1.85
CA ARG A 361 -18.89 4.94 3.17
C ARG A 361 -18.35 3.70 3.89
N SER A 362 -17.95 3.88 5.14
CA SER A 362 -17.57 2.82 6.06
C SER A 362 -18.68 2.59 7.07
N LEU A 363 -19.04 1.33 7.28
CA LEU A 363 -20.02 0.86 8.27
C LEU A 363 -19.26 -0.01 9.26
N THR A 364 -19.42 0.24 10.55
CA THR A 364 -18.77 -0.53 11.62
C THR A 364 -19.79 -0.98 12.66
N ASN A 365 -19.77 -2.26 13.02
CA ASN A 365 -20.46 -2.82 14.17
C ASN A 365 -19.48 -3.28 15.23
N VAL A 366 -19.83 -3.07 16.49
CA VAL A 366 -19.02 -3.48 17.63
C VAL A 366 -19.71 -4.64 18.31
N SER A 367 -19.07 -5.81 18.27
CA SER A 367 -19.45 -6.94 19.10
C SER A 367 -18.62 -6.91 20.38
N GLY A 368 -19.25 -6.50 21.48
CA GLY A 368 -18.69 -6.71 22.82
C GLY A 368 -18.63 -8.22 23.10
N GLY A 369 -17.52 -8.70 23.65
CA GLY A 369 -17.28 -10.11 23.97
C GLY A 369 -18.42 -10.74 24.79
N GLY A 370 -19.42 -11.28 24.10
CA GLY A 370 -20.61 -11.85 24.70
C GLY A 370 -20.46 -13.34 24.92
N GLY A 371 -20.19 -13.74 26.17
CA GLY A 371 -20.65 -15.02 26.74
C GLY A 371 -19.63 -16.16 26.84
N GLY A 372 -18.73 -16.09 27.83
CA GLY A 372 -17.93 -17.21 28.32
C GLY A 372 -16.93 -16.75 29.38
N LEU A 373 -16.80 -17.49 30.49
CA LEU A 373 -15.96 -17.14 31.66
C LEU A 373 -14.59 -16.56 31.24
N VAL A 374 -14.30 -15.36 31.75
CA VAL A 374 -13.11 -14.49 31.54
C VAL A 374 -13.33 -13.42 30.46
N ASP A 375 -13.92 -12.30 30.89
CA ASP A 375 -13.98 -11.04 30.14
C ASP A 375 -12.55 -10.52 29.93
N SER A 376 -11.95 -10.89 28.80
CA SER A 376 -10.54 -10.65 28.48
C SER A 376 -10.26 -9.21 28.05
N GLY A 377 -11.29 -8.35 28.03
CA GLY A 377 -11.21 -6.98 27.51
C GLY A 377 -10.98 -6.91 26.00
N TYR A 378 -11.15 -8.01 25.27
CA TYR A 378 -11.06 -7.99 23.81
C TYR A 378 -12.35 -7.46 23.19
N VAL A 379 -12.21 -6.65 22.15
CA VAL A 379 -13.33 -6.11 21.40
C VAL A 379 -13.21 -6.53 19.95
N GLU A 380 -14.31 -7.05 19.38
CA GLU A 380 -14.37 -7.35 17.95
C GLU A 380 -15.17 -6.25 17.25
N CYS A 381 -14.69 -5.83 16.08
CA CYS A 381 -15.44 -4.96 15.19
C CYS A 381 -15.55 -5.59 13.81
N GLU A 382 -16.73 -5.46 13.23
CA GLU A 382 -17.00 -5.87 11.85
C GLU A 382 -17.16 -4.62 11.01
N HIS A 383 -16.52 -4.59 9.85
CA HIS A 383 -16.48 -3.43 8.97
C HIS A 383 -16.93 -3.77 7.56
N MET A 384 -17.58 -2.80 6.91
CA MET A 384 -17.91 -2.86 5.50
C MET A 384 -17.63 -1.52 4.84
N HIS A 385 -16.81 -1.53 3.80
CA HIS A 385 -16.66 -0.39 2.91
C HIS A 385 -17.49 -0.59 1.66
N ARG A 386 -18.23 0.45 1.28
CA ARG A 386 -19.02 0.51 0.06
C ARG A 386 -18.86 1.86 -0.60
N LEU A 387 -19.12 1.95 -1.90
CA LEU A 387 -19.34 3.24 -2.55
C LEU A 387 -20.65 3.85 -2.00
N GLU A 388 -20.71 5.18 -1.84
CA GLU A 388 -21.84 5.86 -1.15
C GLU A 388 -23.22 5.44 -1.67
N ASP A 389 -23.35 5.25 -2.99
CA ASP A 389 -24.58 4.78 -3.64
C ASP A 389 -24.34 3.50 -4.45
N GLY A 390 -23.39 2.67 -4.01
CA GLY A 390 -22.84 1.64 -4.87
C GLY A 390 -22.55 0.30 -4.19
N PRO A 391 -21.81 -0.56 -4.91
CA PRO A 391 -21.50 -1.91 -4.48
C PRO A 391 -20.55 -1.95 -3.27
N GLU A 392 -20.54 -3.10 -2.60
CA GLU A 392 -19.55 -3.47 -1.60
C GLU A 392 -18.13 -3.46 -2.22
N ILE A 393 -17.19 -2.88 -1.49
CA ILE A 393 -15.77 -2.77 -1.87
C ILE A 393 -14.94 -3.77 -1.06
N LEU A 394 -15.17 -3.81 0.26
CA LEU A 394 -14.38 -4.57 1.21
C LEU A 394 -15.27 -4.96 2.40
N LYS A 395 -15.03 -6.15 2.94
CA LYS A 395 -15.47 -6.52 4.29
C LYS A 395 -14.27 -6.79 5.16
N ALA A 396 -14.37 -6.47 6.43
CA ALA A 396 -13.32 -6.77 7.37
C ALA A 396 -13.86 -7.15 8.74
N ARG A 397 -13.03 -7.86 9.50
CA ARG A 397 -13.16 -8.05 10.94
C ARG A 397 -11.86 -7.62 11.59
N THR A 398 -11.97 -6.91 12.69
CA THR A 398 -10.83 -6.52 13.53
C THR A 398 -11.05 -7.01 14.96
N GLU A 399 -9.99 -7.46 15.59
CA GLU A 399 -9.99 -7.80 17.01
C GLU A 399 -8.99 -6.91 17.73
N TRP A 400 -9.42 -6.30 18.82
CA TRP A 400 -8.70 -5.29 19.56
C TRP A 400 -8.44 -5.80 20.97
N ARG A 401 -7.23 -5.55 21.49
CA ARG A 401 -6.85 -5.89 22.87
C ARG A 401 -6.51 -4.64 23.66
N PRO A 402 -6.69 -4.62 24.99
CA PRO A 402 -6.32 -3.47 25.80
C PRO A 402 -4.84 -3.13 25.65
N LYS A 403 -4.50 -1.84 25.52
CA LYS A 403 -3.10 -1.40 25.49
C LYS A 403 -2.42 -1.74 26.83
N TYR A 404 -1.17 -2.21 26.77
CA TYR A 404 -0.39 -2.58 27.96
C TYR A 404 -0.30 -1.45 29.02
N ALA A 405 -0.28 -0.18 28.61
CA ALA A 405 -0.28 0.96 29.53
C ALA A 405 -1.56 1.02 30.40
N ASN A 406 -2.72 0.62 29.85
CA ASN A 406 -3.99 0.60 30.58
C ASN A 406 -4.09 -0.61 31.52
N ILE A 407 -3.45 -1.72 31.17
CA ILE A 407 -3.35 -2.91 32.03
C ILE A 407 -2.55 -2.57 33.30
N LEU A 408 -1.42 -1.87 33.17
CA LEU A 408 -0.63 -1.41 34.34
C LEU A 408 -1.38 -0.40 35.21
N GLY A 409 -2.13 0.52 34.61
CA GLY A 409 -2.96 1.49 35.35
C GLY A 409 -4.08 0.82 36.17
N SER A 410 -4.73 -0.20 35.60
CA SER A 410 -5.76 -1.00 36.29
C SER A 410 -5.19 -1.85 37.43
N LEU A 411 -4.02 -2.48 37.22
CA LEU A 411 -3.29 -3.20 38.27
C LEU A 411 -2.81 -2.27 39.40
N GLY A 412 -2.43 -1.02 39.07
CA GLY A 412 -2.10 0.03 40.04
C GLY A 412 -3.29 0.44 40.92
N GLN A 413 -4.48 0.57 40.34
CA GLN A 413 -5.71 0.87 41.10
C GLN A 413 -6.16 -0.30 41.98
N LEU A 414 -6.02 -1.55 41.51
CA LEU A 414 -6.31 -2.75 42.30
C LEU A 414 -5.37 -2.89 43.51
N THR A 415 -4.10 -2.49 43.36
CA THR A 415 -3.15 -2.47 44.47
C THR A 415 -3.46 -1.35 45.47
N GLU A 416 -3.89 -0.17 45.02
CA GLU A 416 -4.33 0.91 45.93
C GLU A 416 -5.63 0.57 46.70
N LEU A 417 -6.59 -0.12 46.10
CA LEU A 417 -7.81 -0.58 46.78
C LEU A 417 -7.51 -1.66 47.84
N SER A 418 -6.53 -2.54 47.60
CA SER A 418 -6.13 -3.55 48.59
C SER A 418 -5.41 -2.96 49.82
N VAL A 419 -4.76 -1.81 49.66
CA VAL A 419 -4.10 -1.09 50.76
C VAL A 419 -5.11 -0.25 51.56
N ALA A 420 -6.20 0.22 50.93
CA ALA A 420 -7.25 0.98 51.60
C ALA A 420 -8.19 0.11 52.47
N GLU A 421 -8.32 -1.19 52.21
CA GLU A 421 -9.09 -2.13 53.06
C GLU A 421 -8.28 -2.71 54.23
N SER A 422 -7.00 -2.38 54.34
CA SER A 422 -6.10 -2.86 55.43
C SER A 422 -5.59 -1.76 56.36
N ALA A 423 -6.21 -0.57 56.34
CA ALA A 423 -5.87 0.56 57.21
C ALA A 423 -6.92 0.83 58.30
#